data_AF-A0AAV1XTX3-F1
#
_entry.id   AF-A0AAV1XTX3-F1
#
_cell.length_a   1.000
_cell.length_b   1.000
_cell.length_c   1.000
_cell.angle_alpha   90.00
_cell.angle_beta   90.00
_cell.angle_gamma   90.00
#
_symmetry.space_group_name_H-M   'P 1'
#
loop_
_entity.id
_entity.type
_entity.pdbx_description
1 polymer ?
#
loop_
_entity_poly.entity_id
_entity_poly.type
_entity_poly.pdbx_seq_one_letter_code
_entity_poly.pdbx_strand_id
1 'polypeptide(L)'
;MASSDKSPDPTPARGNDPTPPGEPMTMGQHFIDKSAMMVQSLKPIKQISQHVCSFAIYSHDMSRQIETHHYCSRLNQEFLQCAVYDSDQNHARLVGDKLPLGAPSLMMSPQGVSPGLVRPDLVHERDTKYNITSESMKSSRLEIEEPEMINPMADYWKQHGKGFAIDFVETEMKVKAPFP
;
A
#
# COMPACT_ATOMS: atom_id res chain seq x y z
N MET A 1 8.22 4.49 -5.00
CA MET A 1 7.86 3.73 -6.22
C MET A 1 7.17 4.73 -7.15
N ALA A 2 7.73 5.07 -8.31
CA ALA A 2 7.22 6.14 -9.18
C ALA A 2 7.25 5.71 -10.65
N SER A 3 6.28 6.14 -11.47
CA SER A 3 6.44 6.47 -12.89
C SER A 3 5.20 7.13 -13.55
N SER A 4 5.48 8.17 -14.33
CA SER A 4 4.71 8.84 -15.40
C SER A 4 3.70 9.96 -15.08
N ASP A 5 3.57 10.81 -16.10
CA ASP A 5 3.20 12.21 -16.24
C ASP A 5 1.80 12.40 -16.86
N LYS A 6 1.04 11.30 -16.98
CA LYS A 6 -0.37 11.31 -17.38
C LYS A 6 -1.27 10.97 -16.19
N SER A 7 -2.30 11.78 -15.97
CA SER A 7 -3.34 11.55 -14.98
C SER A 7 -4.03 10.20 -15.27
N PRO A 8 -3.95 9.21 -14.38
CA PRO A 8 -4.68 7.97 -14.56
C PRO A 8 -6.18 8.21 -14.29
N ASP A 9 -7.04 7.50 -15.00
CA ASP A 9 -8.47 7.51 -14.71
C ASP A 9 -8.73 7.08 -13.25
N PRO A 10 -9.75 7.64 -12.57
CA PRO A 10 -10.08 7.27 -11.21
C PRO A 10 -10.40 5.77 -11.14
N THR A 11 -9.62 5.01 -10.36
CA THR A 11 -10.00 3.63 -10.05
C THR A 11 -11.20 3.69 -9.10
N PRO A 12 -12.35 3.09 -9.48
CA PRO A 12 -13.55 3.15 -8.65
C PRO A 12 -13.33 2.41 -7.34
N ALA A 13 -13.77 3.03 -6.24
CA ALA A 13 -13.85 2.37 -4.94
C ALA A 13 -15.10 1.47 -4.92
N ARG A 14 -14.89 0.14 -4.96
CA ARG A 14 -15.88 -0.95 -4.86
C ARG A 14 -17.04 -0.93 -5.87
N GLY A 15 -17.04 -1.92 -6.78
CA GLY A 15 -18.23 -2.37 -7.50
C GLY A 15 -17.88 -3.19 -8.74
N ASN A 16 -18.65 -4.24 -9.05
CA ASN A 16 -18.62 -5.04 -10.30
C ASN A 16 -17.29 -4.97 -11.08
N ASP A 17 -16.18 -5.31 -10.45
CA ASP A 17 -14.87 -5.05 -11.04
C ASP A 17 -14.69 -5.89 -12.31
N PRO A 18 -14.15 -5.30 -13.41
CA PRO A 18 -13.84 -6.07 -14.59
C PRO A 18 -12.89 -7.19 -14.19
N THR A 19 -13.31 -8.41 -14.44
CA THR A 19 -12.42 -9.57 -14.45
C THR A 19 -11.25 -9.22 -15.37
N PRO A 20 -10.00 -9.48 -14.97
CA PRO A 20 -8.88 -9.34 -15.88
C PRO A 20 -9.21 -10.01 -17.23
N PRO A 21 -8.99 -9.36 -18.37
CA PRO A 21 -9.32 -9.93 -19.67
C PRO A 21 -8.69 -11.31 -19.83
N GLY A 22 -9.50 -12.31 -20.19
CA GLY A 22 -9.02 -13.68 -20.35
C GLY A 22 -10.17 -14.69 -20.42
N GLU A 23 -9.89 -15.84 -21.01
CA GLU A 23 -10.83 -16.96 -20.97
C GLU A 23 -10.89 -17.57 -19.56
N PRO A 24 -12.04 -18.14 -19.15
CA PRO A 24 -12.16 -18.84 -17.88
C PRO A 24 -11.13 -19.97 -17.76
N MET A 25 -10.72 -20.29 -16.53
CA MET A 25 -9.86 -21.44 -16.28
C MET A 25 -10.53 -22.74 -16.77
N THR A 26 -9.75 -23.55 -17.47
CA THR A 26 -10.16 -24.90 -17.87
C THR A 26 -10.22 -25.83 -16.66
N MET A 27 -10.99 -26.92 -16.78
CA MET A 27 -11.03 -27.96 -15.75
C MET A 27 -9.64 -28.57 -15.46
N GLY A 28 -8.77 -28.63 -16.47
CA GLY A 28 -7.39 -29.08 -16.30
C GLY A 28 -6.56 -28.15 -15.41
N GLN A 29 -6.67 -26.82 -15.61
CA GLN A 29 -5.99 -25.83 -14.77
C GLN A 29 -6.49 -25.88 -13.32
N HIS A 30 -7.80 -26.00 -13.11
CA HIS A 30 -8.36 -26.18 -11.77
C HIS A 30 -7.82 -27.44 -11.06
N PHE A 31 -7.64 -28.54 -11.79
CA PHE A 31 -7.06 -29.77 -11.23
C PHE A 31 -5.58 -29.57 -10.88
N ILE A 32 -4.80 -28.94 -11.76
CA ILE A 32 -3.39 -28.59 -11.51
C ILE A 32 -3.27 -27.75 -10.23
N ASP A 33 -4.05 -26.67 -10.09
CA ASP A 33 -3.98 -25.79 -8.92
C ASP A 33 -4.35 -26.52 -7.61
N LYS A 34 -5.42 -27.31 -7.63
CA LYS A 34 -5.80 -28.11 -6.45
C LYS A 34 -4.73 -29.12 -6.05
N SER A 35 -4.09 -29.75 -7.04
CA SER A 35 -2.97 -30.67 -6.78
C SER A 35 -1.76 -29.93 -6.20
N ALA A 36 -1.44 -28.74 -6.73
CA ALA A 36 -0.36 -27.91 -6.23
C ALA A 36 -0.60 -27.50 -4.77
N MET A 37 -1.83 -27.15 -4.39
CA MET A 37 -2.19 -26.82 -3.00
C MET A 37 -1.92 -27.97 -2.01
N MET A 38 -2.06 -29.23 -2.45
CA MET A 38 -1.83 -30.39 -1.59
C MET A 38 -0.34 -30.75 -1.45
N VAL A 39 0.48 -30.42 -2.46
CA VAL A 39 1.87 -30.92 -2.56
C VAL A 39 2.91 -29.82 -2.27
N GLN A 40 2.56 -28.55 -2.44
CA GLN A 40 3.50 -27.44 -2.21
C GLN A 40 3.81 -27.26 -0.72
N SER A 41 5.09 -27.22 -0.38
CA SER A 41 5.51 -26.78 0.96
C SER A 41 5.36 -25.26 1.03
N LEU A 42 4.34 -24.77 1.73
CA LEU A 42 4.05 -23.34 1.93
C LEU A 42 5.05 -22.65 2.87
N LYS A 43 6.34 -23.00 2.82
CA LYS A 43 7.35 -22.54 3.79
C LYS A 43 7.46 -21.00 3.87
N PRO A 44 7.60 -20.25 2.76
CA PRO A 44 7.65 -18.78 2.85
C PRO A 44 6.34 -18.18 3.36
N ILE A 45 5.20 -18.74 2.96
CA ILE A 45 3.87 -18.28 3.38
C ILE A 45 3.67 -18.50 4.88
N LYS A 46 4.15 -19.63 5.42
CA LYS A 46 4.10 -19.92 6.87
C LYS A 46 4.96 -18.97 7.72
N GLN A 47 5.89 -18.22 7.12
CA GLN A 47 6.69 -17.21 7.84
C GLN A 47 5.98 -15.86 7.97
N ILE A 48 4.91 -15.65 7.19
CA ILE A 48 4.03 -14.49 7.36
C ILE A 48 3.30 -14.68 8.69
N SER A 49 3.69 -13.88 9.68
CA SER A 49 3.19 -13.99 11.05
C SER A 49 2.49 -12.73 11.53
N GLN A 50 2.49 -11.68 10.72
CA GLN A 50 1.88 -10.40 11.06
C GLN A 50 0.98 -9.93 9.93
N HIS A 51 -0.23 -9.49 10.31
CA HIS A 51 -1.15 -8.78 9.45
C HIS A 51 -1.29 -7.36 9.98
N VAL A 52 -1.07 -6.37 9.11
CA VAL A 52 -1.18 -4.95 9.45
C VAL A 52 -2.13 -4.28 8.46
N CYS A 53 -3.16 -3.62 8.99
CA CYS A 53 -4.08 -2.82 8.22
C CYS A 53 -3.67 -1.34 8.30
N SER A 54 -3.60 -0.66 7.15
CA SER A 54 -3.33 0.78 7.07
C SER A 54 -4.17 1.43 5.97
N PHE A 55 -4.16 2.75 5.89
CA PHE A 55 -4.71 3.48 4.75
C PHE A 55 -3.57 4.01 3.88
N ALA A 56 -3.77 4.03 2.56
CA ALA A 56 -2.89 4.68 1.61
C ALA A 56 -3.68 5.66 0.76
N ILE A 57 -3.10 6.83 0.51
CA ILE A 57 -3.72 7.94 -0.23
C ILE A 57 -2.95 8.15 -1.52
N TYR A 58 -3.62 8.22 -2.67
CA TYR A 58 -2.96 8.51 -3.93
C TYR A 58 -2.43 9.95 -3.94
N SER A 59 -1.15 10.14 -4.25
CA SER A 59 -0.51 11.44 -4.13
C SER A 59 -1.02 12.47 -5.15
N HIS A 60 -1.45 12.00 -6.32
CA HIS A 60 -1.98 12.85 -7.40
C HIS A 60 -3.49 13.08 -7.29
N ASP A 61 -4.18 12.31 -6.45
CA ASP A 61 -5.61 12.42 -6.19
C ASP A 61 -5.91 11.98 -4.75
N MET A 62 -5.91 12.95 -3.85
CA MET A 62 -6.08 12.71 -2.42
C MET A 62 -7.52 12.31 -2.02
N SER A 63 -8.47 12.38 -2.95
CA SER A 63 -9.82 11.83 -2.74
C SER A 63 -9.83 10.30 -2.79
N ARG A 64 -8.83 9.70 -3.46
CA ARG A 64 -8.66 8.26 -3.56
C ARG A 64 -7.86 7.75 -2.38
N GLN A 65 -8.57 7.16 -1.44
CA GLN A 65 -8.02 6.53 -0.25
C GLN A 65 -8.40 5.05 -0.23
N ILE A 66 -7.43 4.19 0.00
CA ILE A 66 -7.63 2.74 0.03
C ILE A 66 -7.18 2.16 1.37
N GLU A 67 -7.92 1.17 1.87
CA GLU A 67 -7.45 0.28 2.93
C GLU A 67 -6.41 -0.68 2.32
N THR A 68 -5.31 -0.88 3.03
CA THR A 68 -4.18 -1.71 2.57
C THR A 68 -3.85 -2.75 3.63
N HIS A 69 -3.73 -3.99 3.18
CA HIS A 69 -3.51 -5.15 4.03
C HIS A 69 -2.09 -5.69 3.81
N HIS A 70 -1.24 -5.49 4.81
CA HIS A 70 0.15 -5.90 4.78
C HIS A 70 0.29 -7.26 5.47
N TYR A 71 0.76 -8.25 4.73
CA TYR A 71 1.06 -9.58 5.22
C TYR A 71 2.58 -9.70 5.32
N CYS A 72 3.09 -9.62 6.54
CA CYS A 72 4.50 -9.38 6.83
C CYS A 72 5.21 -10.58 7.45
N SER A 73 6.44 -10.77 7.01
CA SER A 73 7.45 -11.63 7.62
C SER A 73 8.51 -10.76 8.27
N ARG A 74 8.88 -11.06 9.52
CA ARG A 74 9.99 -10.39 10.20
C ARG A 74 11.31 -10.94 9.69
N LEU A 75 12.13 -10.06 9.10
CA LEU A 75 13.47 -10.41 8.65
C LEU A 75 14.50 -10.30 9.77
N ASN A 76 14.38 -9.27 10.62
CA ASN A 76 15.18 -9.07 11.83
C ASN A 76 14.49 -8.07 12.78
N GLN A 77 15.22 -7.52 13.76
CA GLN A 77 14.65 -6.58 14.74
C GLN A 77 14.08 -5.31 14.11
N GLU A 78 14.71 -4.82 13.05
CA GLU A 78 14.44 -3.53 12.41
C GLU A 78 13.62 -3.64 11.12
N PHE A 79 13.60 -4.82 10.49
CA PHE A 79 13.03 -5.00 9.15
C PHE A 79 11.90 -6.02 9.09
N LEU A 80 10.78 -5.56 8.51
CA LEU A 80 9.65 -6.37 8.07
C LEU A 80 9.61 -6.34 6.54
N GLN A 81 9.37 -7.49 5.92
CA GLN A 81 9.05 -7.59 4.50
C GLN A 81 7.58 -7.96 4.35
N CYS A 82 6.83 -7.17 3.58
CA CYS A 82 5.39 -7.31 3.48
C CYS A 82 4.94 -7.44 2.02
N ALA A 83 4.02 -8.37 1.77
CA ALA A 83 3.14 -8.32 0.61
C ALA A 83 1.95 -7.44 0.97
N VAL A 84 1.60 -6.48 0.11
CA VAL A 84 0.55 -5.49 0.39
C VAL A 84 -0.60 -5.73 -0.55
N TYR A 85 -1.81 -5.93 -0.03
CA TYR A 85 -3.02 -6.17 -0.81
C TYR A 85 -4.04 -5.04 -0.62
N ASP A 86 -4.93 -4.86 -1.59
CA ASP A 86 -6.02 -3.87 -1.54
C ASP A 86 -7.26 -4.35 -0.76
N SER A 87 -7.27 -5.63 -0.34
CA SER A 87 -8.33 -6.26 0.44
C SER A 87 -7.77 -7.40 1.29
N ASP A 88 -8.53 -7.83 2.30
CA ASP A 88 -8.25 -9.06 3.08
C ASP A 88 -9.12 -10.25 2.65
N GLN A 89 -9.90 -10.09 1.58
CA GLN A 89 -10.76 -11.13 1.04
C GLN A 89 -10.01 -12.04 0.05
N ASN A 90 -10.62 -13.18 -0.30
CA ASN A 90 -10.02 -14.16 -1.22
C ASN A 90 -9.80 -13.66 -2.67
N HIS A 91 -10.39 -12.52 -3.04
CA HIS A 91 -10.23 -11.87 -4.34
C HIS A 91 -9.29 -10.65 -4.27
N ALA A 92 -8.58 -10.48 -3.15
CA ALA A 92 -7.65 -9.38 -2.94
C ALA A 92 -6.55 -9.37 -4.01
N ARG A 93 -6.19 -8.17 -4.46
CA ARG A 93 -5.15 -7.95 -5.46
C ARG A 93 -3.90 -7.45 -4.77
N LEU A 94 -2.76 -8.02 -5.14
CA LEU A 94 -1.46 -7.56 -4.65
C LEU A 94 -1.21 -6.15 -5.22
N VAL A 95 -1.06 -5.18 -4.31
CA VAL A 95 -0.75 -3.78 -4.64
C VAL A 95 0.60 -3.77 -5.34
N GLY A 96 0.58 -3.45 -6.63
CA GLY A 96 1.77 -3.43 -7.49
C GLY A 96 2.00 -4.69 -8.33
N ASP A 97 1.14 -5.71 -8.28
CA ASP A 97 1.22 -6.88 -9.17
C ASP A 97 0.27 -6.78 -10.39
N LYS A 98 0.62 -7.50 -11.46
CA LYS A 98 0.32 -7.19 -12.87
C LYS A 98 -1.16 -7.23 -13.29
N LEU A 99 -1.66 -6.08 -13.75
CA LEU A 99 -1.77 -5.70 -15.17
C LEU A 99 -1.57 -4.17 -15.25
N PRO A 100 -0.89 -3.61 -16.28
CA PRO A 100 -0.76 -2.17 -16.45
C PRO A 100 -2.12 -1.58 -16.86
N LEU A 101 -3.00 -1.34 -15.90
CA LEU A 101 -4.27 -0.65 -16.11
C LEU A 101 -4.14 0.88 -15.93
N GLY A 102 -2.93 1.39 -15.70
CA GLY A 102 -2.63 2.81 -15.56
C GLY A 102 -1.20 3.09 -15.08
N ALA A 103 -0.83 4.37 -15.05
CA ALA A 103 0.48 4.81 -14.58
C ALA A 103 0.67 4.48 -13.08
N PRO A 104 1.85 3.94 -12.68
CA PRO A 104 2.13 3.66 -11.28
C PRO A 104 2.07 4.96 -10.48
N SER A 105 1.08 5.02 -9.60
CA SER A 105 0.81 6.20 -8.82
C SER A 105 1.53 6.12 -7.48
N LEU A 106 2.24 7.19 -7.14
CA LEU A 106 2.83 7.31 -5.82
C LEU A 106 1.69 7.37 -4.79
N MET A 107 1.80 6.58 -3.74
CA MET A 107 0.91 6.62 -2.59
C MET A 107 1.64 7.26 -1.42
N MET A 108 0.90 7.98 -0.59
CA MET A 108 1.37 8.55 0.67
C MET A 108 0.62 7.93 1.84
N SER A 109 1.24 7.98 3.02
CA SER A 109 0.57 7.70 4.28
C SER A 109 -0.44 8.82 4.60
N PRO A 110 -1.45 8.54 5.44
CA PRO A 110 -2.28 9.55 6.05
C PRO A 110 -1.48 10.67 6.70
N GLN A 111 -2.04 11.87 6.68
CA GLN A 111 -1.44 13.10 7.17
C GLN A 111 -2.37 13.72 8.21
N GLY A 112 -1.83 14.50 9.15
CA GLY A 112 -2.61 15.21 10.16
C GLY A 112 -3.36 16.44 9.63
N VAL A 113 -3.33 16.72 8.33
CA VAL A 113 -3.90 17.92 7.70
C VAL A 113 -4.67 17.58 6.43
N SER A 114 -5.72 18.33 6.13
CA SER A 114 -6.47 18.22 4.87
C SER A 114 -5.58 18.64 3.68
N PRO A 115 -5.59 17.93 2.53
CA PRO A 115 -6.51 16.83 2.17
C PRO A 115 -6.08 15.44 2.63
N GLY A 116 -4.97 15.30 3.37
CA GLY A 116 -4.35 14.01 3.69
C GLY A 116 -4.96 13.28 4.89
N LEU A 117 -6.04 13.81 5.46
CA LEU A 117 -6.80 13.12 6.50
C LEU A 117 -7.55 11.94 5.90
N VAL A 118 -7.55 10.82 6.63
CA VAL A 118 -8.38 9.67 6.25
C VAL A 118 -9.85 10.03 6.41
N ARG A 119 -10.69 9.64 5.44
CA ARG A 119 -12.13 9.87 5.56
C ARG A 119 -12.71 9.12 6.78
N PRO A 120 -13.56 9.76 7.60
CA PRO A 120 -14.08 9.15 8.82
C PRO A 120 -14.89 7.87 8.61
N ASP A 121 -15.60 7.76 7.49
CA ASP A 121 -16.38 6.58 7.10
C ASP A 121 -15.48 5.35 6.92
N LEU A 122 -14.33 5.50 6.26
CA LEU A 122 -13.35 4.42 6.08
C LEU A 122 -12.77 3.94 7.42
N VAL A 123 -12.46 4.89 8.32
CA VAL A 123 -11.97 4.57 9.66
C VAL A 123 -13.04 3.80 10.45
N HIS A 124 -14.30 4.25 10.38
CA HIS A 124 -15.42 3.60 11.07
C HIS A 124 -15.70 2.18 10.53
N GLU A 125 -15.64 1.97 9.22
CA GLU A 125 -15.80 0.65 8.60
C GLU A 125 -14.71 -0.32 9.11
N ARG A 126 -13.45 0.12 9.08
CA ARG A 126 -12.32 -0.66 9.59
C ARG A 126 -12.48 -0.99 11.08
N ASP A 127 -12.83 0.00 11.90
CA ASP A 127 -12.98 -0.17 13.35
C ASP A 127 -14.09 -1.17 13.68
N THR A 128 -15.20 -1.11 12.95
CA THR A 128 -16.29 -2.09 13.05
C THR A 128 -15.82 -3.48 12.63
N LYS A 129 -15.10 -3.58 11.52
CA LYS A 129 -14.61 -4.84 10.94
C LYS A 129 -13.67 -5.59 11.89
N TYR A 130 -12.75 -4.89 12.53
CA TYR A 130 -11.78 -5.49 13.45
C TYR A 130 -12.19 -5.43 14.93
N ASN A 131 -13.36 -4.86 15.23
CA ASN A 131 -13.85 -4.66 16.59
C ASN A 131 -12.81 -3.91 17.46
N ILE A 132 -12.28 -2.82 16.92
CA ILE A 132 -11.30 -1.94 17.57
C ILE A 132 -11.84 -0.51 17.68
N THR A 133 -11.18 0.32 18.49
CA THR A 133 -11.50 1.74 18.62
C THR A 133 -10.25 2.58 18.36
N SER A 134 -10.29 3.41 17.32
CA SER A 134 -9.20 4.33 16.96
C SER A 134 -8.77 5.24 18.10
N GLU A 135 -9.71 5.77 18.87
CA GLU A 135 -9.47 6.67 20.00
C GLU A 135 -8.71 5.96 21.13
N SER A 136 -9.07 4.70 21.39
CA SER A 136 -8.38 3.87 22.39
C SER A 136 -6.94 3.59 21.96
N MET A 137 -6.71 3.23 20.70
CA MET A 137 -5.36 3.01 20.16
C MET A 137 -4.51 4.28 20.07
N LYS A 138 -5.12 5.45 19.84
CA LYS A 138 -4.42 6.74 19.91
C LYS A 138 -3.97 7.04 21.34
N SER A 139 -4.86 6.80 22.30
CA SER A 139 -4.59 7.02 23.73
C SER A 139 -3.48 6.10 24.23
N SER A 140 -3.39 4.87 23.72
CA SER A 140 -2.34 3.91 24.07
C SER A 140 -0.99 4.19 23.40
N ARG A 141 -0.84 5.32 22.69
CA ARG A 141 0.38 5.72 21.97
C ARG A 141 0.81 7.14 22.34
N LEU A 142 0.25 7.69 23.42
CA LEU A 142 0.56 9.04 23.88
C LEU A 142 2.02 9.18 24.32
N GLU A 143 2.67 8.09 24.70
CA GLU A 143 4.08 8.05 25.04
C GLU A 143 5.04 8.09 23.84
N ILE A 144 4.54 7.99 22.60
CA ILE A 144 5.38 8.12 21.41
C ILE A 144 5.65 9.61 21.18
N GLU A 145 6.85 10.04 21.52
CA GLU A 145 7.29 11.42 21.31
C GLU A 145 7.31 11.79 19.82
N GLU A 146 6.81 12.98 19.50
CA GLU A 146 6.98 13.55 18.17
C GLU A 146 8.43 14.06 18.00
N PRO A 147 8.99 14.02 16.78
CA PRO A 147 10.32 14.57 16.54
C PRO A 147 10.38 16.07 16.87
N GLU A 148 11.30 16.48 17.73
CA GLU A 148 11.48 17.90 18.12
C GLU A 148 11.79 18.81 16.92
N MET A 149 12.49 18.28 15.91
CA MET A 149 12.81 18.99 14.68
C MET A 149 12.42 18.15 13.46
N ILE A 150 11.48 18.67 12.68
CA ILE A 150 11.16 18.17 11.36
C ILE A 150 11.96 18.99 10.35
N ASN A 151 12.61 18.32 9.40
CA ASN A 151 13.29 19.02 8.31
C ASN A 151 12.28 19.95 7.60
N PRO A 152 12.57 21.26 7.41
CA PRO A 152 11.63 22.20 6.80
C PRO A 152 11.12 21.77 5.41
N MET A 153 11.90 20.94 4.70
CA MET A 153 11.55 20.43 3.38
C MET A 153 10.75 19.12 3.41
N ALA A 154 10.69 18.40 4.53
CA ALA A 154 9.99 17.11 4.63
C ALA A 154 8.47 17.27 4.40
N ASP A 155 7.91 18.37 4.88
CA ASP A 155 6.48 18.68 4.83
C ASP A 155 6.17 19.89 3.92
N TYR A 156 7.05 20.18 2.95
CA TYR A 156 6.95 21.35 2.08
C TYR A 156 5.56 21.48 1.40
N TRP A 157 4.97 20.34 1.02
CA TRP A 157 3.65 20.29 0.40
C TRP A 157 2.52 20.81 1.31
N LYS A 158 2.62 20.63 2.64
CA LYS A 158 1.58 21.05 3.60
C LYS A 158 1.38 22.56 3.60
N GLN A 159 2.45 23.31 3.36
CA GLN A 159 2.45 24.78 3.38
C GLN A 159 2.24 25.39 1.99
N HIS A 160 2.75 24.74 0.94
CA HIS A 160 2.82 25.33 -0.40
C HIS A 160 1.90 24.66 -1.43
N GLY A 161 1.28 23.52 -1.09
CA GLY A 161 0.47 22.72 -2.02
C GLY A 161 1.27 22.13 -3.19
N LYS A 162 2.60 22.12 -3.10
CA LYS A 162 3.51 21.64 -4.16
C LYS A 162 4.34 20.46 -3.66
N GLY A 163 4.35 19.37 -4.43
CA GLY A 163 5.25 18.25 -4.25
C GLY A 163 6.46 18.34 -5.18
N PHE A 164 7.51 17.57 -4.88
CA PHE A 164 8.61 17.37 -5.83
C PHE A 164 8.18 16.37 -6.90
N ALA A 165 8.31 16.75 -8.16
CA ALA A 165 8.25 15.81 -9.28
C ALA A 165 9.63 15.15 -9.43
N ILE A 166 9.64 13.83 -9.57
CA ILE A 166 10.85 13.08 -9.87
C ILE A 166 10.80 12.72 -11.34
N ASP A 167 11.70 13.30 -12.13
CA ASP A 167 11.90 12.93 -13.51
C ASP A 167 13.00 11.88 -13.62
N PHE A 168 12.76 10.86 -14.44
CA PHE A 168 13.77 9.87 -14.73
C PHE A 168 14.69 10.42 -15.81
N VAL A 169 15.98 10.48 -15.49
CA VAL A 169 17.03 10.77 -16.47
C VAL A 169 17.94 9.56 -16.56
N GLU A 170 18.33 9.21 -17.78
CA GLU A 170 19.37 8.23 -17.99
C GLU A 170 20.69 8.79 -17.43
N THR A 171 21.32 8.04 -16.53
CA THR A 171 22.56 8.46 -15.89
C THR A 171 23.50 7.28 -15.78
N GLU A 172 24.80 7.55 -15.94
CA GLU A 172 25.84 6.56 -15.65
C GLU A 172 25.85 6.30 -14.13
N MET A 173 25.69 5.05 -13.72
CA MET A 173 25.63 4.68 -12.31
C MET A 173 27.02 4.88 -11.66
N LYS A 174 27.10 5.72 -10.63
CA LYS A 174 28.34 5.88 -9.86
C LYS A 174 28.63 4.59 -9.10
N VAL A 175 29.62 3.82 -9.58
CA VAL A 175 30.02 2.52 -9.02
C VAL A 175 30.68 2.63 -7.64
N LYS A 176 31.03 3.85 -7.20
CA LYS A 176 31.61 4.14 -5.89
C LYS A 176 30.93 5.37 -5.30
N ALA A 177 30.30 5.21 -4.15
CA ALA A 177 29.84 6.34 -3.35
C ALA A 177 31.08 7.02 -2.72
N PRO A 178 31.33 8.32 -2.96
CA PRO A 178 32.26 9.06 -2.11
C PRO A 178 31.63 9.16 -0.73
N PHE A 179 32.08 8.33 0.20
CA PHE A 179 31.79 8.51 1.61
C PHE A 179 32.55 9.76 2.10
N PRO A 180 31.90 10.66 2.87
CA PRO A 180 32.60 11.74 3.57
C PRO A 180 33.53 11.22 4.65
#